data_AF-A0A4R8QTC5-F1
#
_entry.id   AF-A0A4R8QTC5-F1
#
_cell.length_a   1.000
_cell.length_b   1.000
_cell.length_c   1.000
_cell.angle_alpha   90.00
_cell.angle_beta   90.00
_cell.angle_gamma   90.00
#
_symmetry.space_group_name_H-M   'P 1'
#
loop_
_entity.id
_entity.type
_entity.pdbx_description
1 polymer ?
#
loop_
_entity_poly.entity_id
_entity_poly.type
_entity_poly.pdbx_seq_one_letter_code
_entity_poly.pdbx_strand_id
1 'polypeptide(L)'
;MRSDSFEAWRLGEDEKDEEDEEDTIEYGIDDLLHWIPSRMNRTGFRKWGRYLTELKRNCQDYLFKHQYTTLEDSFDLTVMDNHYVFDGASTHDIRQHFMEWVEMIIDYNCFTRNREGWKVPHGVLRRKIPFFEYCLFVDKECLDAFEAFECSPLMHESQRPPMIFGAIDRLWTPDRDYGSTGMNNRGFPPIEDCDRRFVDWVYHDARNIVSLYNKLQVLYLDDLTAYRRPPAIEFQHWLSKSDSKLWLKGIPGAGKTVLAASIIEAALERSTESTPTAFFFCDYKDTRTQVVENILGALAYQLAIQKEDAFKMLERYYEELNPGNGLPKQSSRKGLEKLLGKMLKIYDHAYLIVDVLMKDSDNVSIALLSRDEYEIRELLQSDFTPIEIAAHKSDITEYVTAEIEERIRTRRLCIYGSDLKGEIIEGLIHGAKGM
;
A
#
# COMPACT_ATOMS: atom_id res chain seq x y z
N MET A 1 9.57 -61.57 59.06
CA MET A 1 8.90 -62.88 58.96
C MET A 1 7.41 -62.60 58.85
N ARG A 2 6.84 -62.88 57.66
CA ARG A 2 5.41 -63.16 57.36
C ARG A 2 4.36 -62.11 57.75
N SER A 3 3.79 -61.39 56.78
CA SER A 3 2.73 -61.79 55.80
C SER A 3 1.35 -61.52 56.39
N ASP A 4 0.63 -60.55 55.82
CA ASP A 4 -0.49 -60.78 54.87
C ASP A 4 -1.80 -60.94 55.67
N SER A 5 -2.97 -60.44 55.30
CA SER A 5 -3.53 -59.83 54.09
C SER A 5 -5.02 -59.77 54.38
N PHE A 6 -5.77 -58.79 53.87
CA PHE A 6 -7.13 -59.05 53.37
C PHE A 6 -7.57 -57.90 52.45
N GLU A 7 -7.64 -58.20 51.16
CA GLU A 7 -8.35 -57.42 50.14
C GLU A 7 -9.86 -57.55 50.29
N ALA A 8 -10.60 -56.49 49.91
CA ALA A 8 -11.94 -56.58 49.31
C ALA A 8 -12.33 -55.27 48.57
N TRP A 9 -12.01 -55.22 47.27
CA TRP A 9 -12.83 -54.84 46.11
C TRP A 9 -13.97 -53.77 46.16
N ARG A 10 -13.84 -52.81 45.20
CA ARG A 10 -14.86 -52.14 44.33
C ARG A 10 -15.90 -51.23 44.99
N LEU A 11 -16.40 -50.13 44.41
CA LEU A 11 -16.24 -49.34 43.18
C LEU A 11 -17.13 -48.09 43.40
N GLY A 12 -16.78 -46.93 42.84
CA GLY A 12 -17.73 -45.82 42.71
C GLY A 12 -17.06 -44.45 42.59
N GLU A 13 -16.81 -44.05 41.35
CA GLU A 13 -17.02 -42.70 40.81
C GLU A 13 -16.39 -41.51 41.56
N ASP A 14 -15.28 -41.01 41.00
CA ASP A 14 -15.25 -39.68 40.39
C ASP A 14 -13.92 -39.53 39.63
N GLU A 15 -14.01 -39.61 38.30
CA GLU A 15 -13.04 -38.98 37.40
C GLU A 15 -13.05 -37.49 37.72
N LYS A 16 -11.99 -37.01 38.37
CA LYS A 16 -11.57 -35.62 38.22
C LYS A 16 -10.27 -35.64 37.47
N ASP A 17 -10.40 -35.22 36.22
CA ASP A 17 -9.32 -34.80 35.33
C ASP A 17 -8.25 -34.07 36.15
N GLU A 18 -7.03 -34.61 36.12
CA GLU A 18 -5.83 -33.83 36.35
C GLU A 18 -5.82 -32.81 35.20
N GLU A 19 -6.42 -31.63 35.44
CA GLU A 19 -6.07 -30.43 34.71
C GLU A 19 -4.57 -30.27 34.90
N ASP A 20 -3.82 -30.67 33.87
CA ASP A 20 -2.49 -30.17 33.61
C ASP A 20 -2.54 -28.67 33.87
N GLU A 21 -1.93 -28.22 34.97
CA GLU A 21 -1.51 -26.85 35.14
C GLU A 21 -0.56 -26.59 33.97
N GLU A 22 -1.13 -26.20 32.82
CA GLU A 22 -0.42 -25.51 31.76
C GLU A 22 0.19 -24.29 32.45
N ASP A 23 1.46 -24.45 32.85
CA ASP A 23 2.40 -23.37 33.06
C ASP A 23 2.28 -22.48 31.83
N THR A 24 1.38 -21.51 31.93
CA THR A 24 1.19 -20.46 30.96
C THR A 24 2.38 -19.57 31.18
N ILE A 25 3.52 -20.00 30.63
CA ILE A 25 4.69 -19.14 30.54
C ILE A 25 4.23 -18.02 29.61
N GLU A 26 3.87 -16.90 30.23
CA GLU A 26 3.78 -15.59 29.61
C GLU A 26 5.15 -15.31 28.97
N TYR A 27 5.39 -15.83 27.77
CA TYR A 27 6.44 -15.37 26.88
C TYR A 27 5.94 -14.05 26.27
N GLY A 28 5.76 -13.05 27.13
CA GLY A 28 5.38 -11.71 26.72
C GLY A 28 6.60 -11.01 26.18
N ILE A 29 6.65 -10.76 24.87
CA ILE A 29 7.24 -9.55 24.23
C ILE A 29 8.74 -9.24 24.55
N ASP A 30 9.44 -10.01 25.39
CA ASP A 30 10.79 -9.72 25.90
C ASP A 30 11.90 -9.91 24.85
N ASP A 31 11.56 -10.43 23.68
CA ASP A 31 12.49 -10.69 22.56
C ASP A 31 12.26 -9.76 21.34
N LEU A 32 11.76 -8.53 21.54
CA LEU A 32 11.58 -7.54 20.45
C LEU A 32 12.93 -6.95 19.98
N LEU A 33 13.78 -7.73 19.30
CA LEU A 33 14.98 -7.24 18.62
C LEU A 33 14.74 -7.07 17.11
N HIS A 34 13.79 -6.24 16.67
CA HIS A 34 13.39 -6.18 15.26
C HIS A 34 14.54 -5.87 14.28
N TRP A 35 14.59 -6.60 13.16
CA TRP A 35 15.57 -6.42 12.09
C TRP A 35 15.09 -5.39 11.05
N ILE A 36 15.86 -4.31 10.90
CA ILE A 36 15.61 -3.26 9.89
C ILE A 36 16.89 -2.99 9.07
N PRO A 37 17.00 -3.48 7.83
CA PRO A 37 17.95 -3.09 6.81
C PRO A 37 17.82 -1.60 6.47
N SER A 38 18.97 -0.96 6.44
CA SER A 38 19.16 0.39 5.90
C SER A 38 19.17 0.33 4.38
N ARG A 39 18.44 1.20 3.66
CA ARG A 39 18.59 1.38 2.20
C ARG A 39 18.69 2.87 1.92
N MET A 40 19.81 3.34 1.36
CA MET A 40 19.97 4.77 1.02
C MET A 40 20.78 5.05 -0.24
N ASN A 41 20.15 5.77 -1.17
CA ASN A 41 20.91 6.64 -2.07
C ASN A 41 21.51 7.81 -1.25
N ARG A 42 22.76 8.17 -1.50
CA ARG A 42 23.66 9.10 -0.76
C ARG A 42 23.08 10.43 -0.20
N THR A 43 21.86 10.83 -0.55
CA THR A 43 21.18 12.05 -0.09
C THR A 43 20.34 11.87 1.18
N GLY A 44 20.10 10.64 1.63
CA GLY A 44 19.13 10.33 2.69
C GLY A 44 19.64 10.35 4.13
N PHE A 45 20.94 10.27 4.41
CA PHE A 45 21.48 9.88 5.73
C PHE A 45 20.90 10.66 6.93
N ARG A 46 20.63 11.97 6.75
CA ARG A 46 20.02 12.80 7.80
C ARG A 46 18.54 12.50 8.04
N LYS A 47 17.81 12.01 7.02
CA LYS A 47 16.42 11.56 7.14
C LYS A 47 16.34 10.22 7.89
N TRP A 48 17.31 9.32 7.69
CA TRP A 48 17.33 8.00 8.34
C TRP A 48 17.28 8.07 9.85
N GLY A 49 18.18 8.88 10.45
CA GLY A 49 18.25 9.02 11.89
C GLY A 49 16.92 9.50 12.49
N ARG A 50 16.26 10.47 11.83
CA ARG A 50 14.96 10.98 12.27
C ARG A 50 13.84 9.98 12.07
N TYR A 51 13.85 9.26 10.95
CA TYR A 51 12.93 8.17 10.68
C TYR A 51 13.01 7.12 11.80
N LEU A 52 14.22 6.66 12.14
CA LEU A 52 14.43 5.68 13.19
C LEU A 52 14.00 6.20 14.57
N THR A 53 14.30 7.47 14.89
CA THR A 53 13.83 8.09 16.14
C THR A 53 12.31 8.05 16.23
N GLU A 54 11.61 8.42 15.15
CA GLU A 54 10.15 8.41 15.13
C GLU A 54 9.58 6.98 15.17
N LEU A 55 10.23 6.03 14.49
CA LEU A 55 9.81 4.63 14.52
C LEU A 55 9.90 4.07 15.95
N LYS A 56 11.01 4.35 16.65
CA LYS A 56 11.19 3.98 18.06
C LYS A 56 10.11 4.61 18.94
N ARG A 57 9.81 5.89 18.72
CA ARG A 57 8.75 6.61 19.44
C ARG A 57 7.38 5.96 19.23
N ASN A 58 7.03 5.56 18.01
CA ASN A 58 5.77 4.87 17.71
C ASN A 58 5.64 3.53 18.47
N CYS A 59 6.74 2.77 18.57
CA CYS A 59 6.76 1.53 19.36
C CYS A 59 6.55 1.80 20.85
N GLN A 60 7.28 2.78 21.41
CA GLN A 60 7.18 3.17 22.82
C GLN A 60 5.79 3.69 23.16
N ASP A 61 5.21 4.56 22.33
CA ASP A 61 3.86 5.09 22.50
C ASP A 61 2.82 3.96 22.52
N TYR A 62 2.99 2.92 21.70
CA TYR A 62 2.13 1.74 21.71
C TYR A 62 2.28 0.94 23.01
N LEU A 63 3.50 0.62 23.41
CA LEU A 63 3.78 -0.13 24.64
C LEU A 63 3.21 0.60 25.87
N PHE A 64 3.40 1.91 25.95
CA PHE A 64 2.86 2.75 26.99
C PHE A 64 1.33 2.75 27.02
N LYS A 65 0.69 3.00 25.86
CA LYS A 65 -0.79 3.00 25.74
C LYS A 65 -1.41 1.67 26.17
N HIS A 66 -0.72 0.56 25.93
CA HIS A 66 -1.17 -0.79 26.26
C HIS A 66 -0.62 -1.33 27.59
N GLN A 67 0.01 -0.49 28.42
CA GLN A 67 0.50 -0.81 29.78
C GLN A 67 1.58 -1.90 29.82
N TYR A 68 2.36 -2.05 28.75
CA TYR A 68 3.51 -2.94 28.67
C TYR A 68 4.79 -2.27 29.23
N THR A 69 4.73 -1.77 30.46
CA THR A 69 5.76 -0.88 31.03
C THR A 69 7.11 -1.57 31.29
N THR A 70 7.14 -2.88 31.50
CA THR A 70 8.39 -3.66 31.66
C THR A 70 9.19 -3.78 30.37
N LEU A 71 8.51 -3.64 29.23
CA LEU A 71 9.06 -3.84 27.88
C LEU A 71 9.53 -2.54 27.25
N GLU A 72 9.07 -1.40 27.78
CA GLU A 72 9.49 -0.07 27.35
C GLU A 72 11.00 0.14 27.58
N ASP A 73 11.51 -0.34 28.72
CA ASP A 73 12.92 -0.23 29.11
C ASP A 73 13.85 -1.21 28.37
N SER A 74 13.31 -2.32 27.85
CA SER A 74 14.07 -3.37 27.16
C SER A 74 13.95 -3.35 25.64
N PHE A 75 13.07 -2.51 25.08
CA PHE A 75 12.85 -2.41 23.64
C PHE A 75 14.10 -1.86 22.90
N ASP A 76 14.68 -2.67 22.01
CA ASP A 76 15.75 -2.23 21.11
C ASP A 76 15.55 -2.67 19.67
N LEU A 77 15.79 -1.76 18.72
CA LEU A 77 15.71 -2.05 17.29
C LEU A 77 17.08 -2.49 16.78
N THR A 78 17.18 -3.71 16.28
CA THR A 78 18.37 -4.18 15.57
C THR A 78 18.39 -3.58 14.16
N VAL A 79 19.09 -2.46 14.01
CA VAL A 79 19.26 -1.79 12.72
C VAL A 79 20.53 -2.28 12.04
N MET A 80 20.41 -2.84 10.85
CA MET A 80 21.56 -3.19 10.00
C MET A 80 21.88 -2.04 9.06
N ASP A 81 22.82 -1.19 9.47
CA ASP A 81 23.28 -0.05 8.69
C ASP A 81 24.52 -0.41 7.85
N ASN A 82 24.32 -1.28 6.86
CA ASN A 82 25.35 -1.62 5.88
C ASN A 82 24.93 -1.19 4.47
N HIS A 83 25.15 0.09 4.19
CA HIS A 83 24.78 0.72 2.91
C HIS A 83 25.42 0.02 1.70
N TYR A 84 26.61 -0.55 1.83
CA TYR A 84 27.24 -1.30 0.72
C TYR A 84 26.46 -2.54 0.30
N VAL A 85 25.72 -3.15 1.23
CA VAL A 85 24.97 -4.39 0.99
C VAL A 85 23.55 -4.06 0.53
N PHE A 86 22.94 -3.05 1.14
CA PHE A 86 21.50 -2.84 1.01
C PHE A 86 21.13 -1.65 0.09
N ASP A 87 22.08 -0.80 -0.31
CA ASP A 87 21.79 0.28 -1.26
C ASP A 87 21.45 -0.27 -2.63
N GLY A 88 20.18 -0.09 -3.03
CA GLY A 88 19.67 -0.60 -4.31
C GLY A 88 19.37 -2.09 -4.30
N ALA A 89 19.51 -2.78 -3.16
CA ALA A 89 19.09 -4.17 -2.99
C ALA A 89 17.60 -4.36 -3.31
N SER A 90 17.27 -5.49 -3.94
CA SER A 90 15.91 -5.96 -4.14
C SER A 90 15.32 -6.54 -2.86
N THR A 91 14.01 -6.78 -2.81
CA THR A 91 13.42 -7.48 -1.66
C THR A 91 13.97 -8.90 -1.53
N HIS A 92 14.33 -9.53 -2.66
CA HIS A 92 15.00 -10.83 -2.69
C HIS A 92 16.35 -10.79 -1.99
N ASP A 93 17.20 -9.81 -2.30
CA ASP A 93 18.53 -9.67 -1.68
C ASP A 93 18.40 -9.45 -0.16
N ILE A 94 17.44 -8.60 0.24
CA ILE A 94 17.12 -8.34 1.65
C ILE A 94 16.68 -9.64 2.35
N ARG A 95 15.82 -10.43 1.70
CA ARG A 95 15.32 -11.71 2.23
C ARG A 95 16.43 -12.74 2.38
N GLN A 96 17.34 -12.85 1.40
CA GLN A 96 18.49 -13.75 1.48
C GLN A 96 19.40 -13.38 2.66
N HIS A 97 19.74 -12.10 2.80
CA HIS A 97 20.55 -11.66 3.93
C HIS A 97 19.85 -11.86 5.27
N PHE A 98 18.53 -11.65 5.33
CA PHE A 98 17.76 -11.94 6.54
C PHE A 98 17.77 -13.44 6.87
N MET A 99 17.64 -14.32 5.87
CA MET A 99 17.77 -15.76 6.06
C MET A 99 19.13 -16.13 6.65
N GLU A 100 20.22 -15.66 6.05
CA GLU A 100 21.59 -15.91 6.54
C GLU A 100 21.78 -15.43 7.99
N TRP A 101 21.25 -14.25 8.32
CA TRP A 101 21.34 -13.69 9.65
C TRP A 101 20.54 -14.51 10.69
N VAL A 102 19.33 -14.96 10.36
CA VAL A 102 18.53 -15.81 11.23
C VAL A 102 19.25 -17.13 11.51
N GLU A 103 19.81 -17.78 10.48
CA GLU A 103 20.59 -19.01 10.65
C GLU A 103 21.81 -18.78 11.55
N MET A 104 22.55 -17.69 11.33
CA MET A 104 23.70 -17.32 12.18
C MET A 104 23.30 -17.13 13.65
N ILE A 105 22.17 -16.46 13.91
CA ILE A 105 21.68 -16.24 15.28
C ILE A 105 21.24 -17.54 15.94
N ILE A 106 20.51 -18.38 15.21
CA ILE A 106 20.08 -19.69 15.69
C ILE A 106 21.31 -20.52 16.08
N ASP A 107 22.31 -20.58 15.20
CA ASP A 107 23.55 -21.30 15.46
C ASP A 107 24.33 -20.72 16.65
N TYR A 108 24.45 -19.39 16.75
CA TYR A 108 25.14 -18.72 17.85
C TYR A 108 24.46 -18.96 19.21
N ASN A 109 23.13 -18.85 19.27
CA ASN A 109 22.38 -19.08 20.50
C ASN A 109 22.37 -20.56 20.89
N CYS A 110 22.31 -21.47 19.91
CA CYS A 110 22.51 -22.90 20.15
C CYS A 110 23.92 -23.18 20.70
N PHE A 111 24.95 -22.48 20.22
CA PHE A 111 26.34 -22.70 20.64
C PHE A 111 26.64 -22.12 22.03
N THR A 112 26.14 -20.92 22.35
CA THR A 112 26.41 -20.23 23.62
C THR A 112 25.64 -20.82 24.80
N ARG A 113 24.36 -21.15 24.65
CA ARG A 113 23.55 -21.76 25.74
C ARG A 113 23.88 -23.22 26.01
N ASN A 114 24.46 -23.94 25.04
CA ASN A 114 25.02 -25.27 25.27
C ASN A 114 26.26 -25.26 26.20
N ARG A 115 26.96 -24.12 26.38
CA ARG A 115 28.04 -24.00 27.38
C ARG A 115 27.55 -23.89 28.82
N GLU A 116 26.32 -23.42 29.02
CA GLU A 116 25.69 -23.28 30.35
C GLU A 116 24.83 -24.50 30.74
N GLY A 117 24.90 -25.59 29.97
CA GLY A 117 24.23 -26.85 30.28
C GLY A 117 22.72 -26.90 29.97
N TRP A 118 22.16 -25.83 29.41
CA TRP A 118 20.77 -25.79 28.96
C TRP A 118 20.65 -26.24 27.50
N LYS A 119 20.09 -27.43 27.27
CA LYS A 119 19.66 -27.86 25.95
C LYS A 119 18.33 -27.18 25.62
N VAL A 120 18.35 -26.18 24.75
CA VAL A 120 17.10 -25.65 24.17
C VAL A 120 16.46 -26.80 23.38
N PRO A 121 15.25 -27.27 23.70
CA PRO A 121 14.60 -28.28 22.91
C PRO A 121 14.39 -27.70 21.51
N HIS A 122 14.85 -28.40 20.46
CA HIS A 122 14.66 -28.01 19.05
C HIS A 122 13.19 -27.64 18.69
N GLY A 123 12.21 -28.01 19.52
CA GLY A 123 10.80 -27.65 19.37
C GLY A 123 10.42 -26.23 19.77
N VAL A 124 11.17 -25.51 20.63
CA VAL A 124 10.79 -24.17 21.10
C VAL A 124 10.99 -23.11 20.01
N LEU A 125 12.07 -23.22 19.23
CA LEU A 125 12.32 -22.38 18.04
C LEU A 125 11.43 -22.75 16.84
N ARG A 126 10.66 -23.84 16.92
CA ARG A 126 9.63 -24.19 15.93
C ARG A 126 8.28 -23.52 16.22
N ARG A 127 8.10 -22.85 17.37
CA ARG A 127 6.95 -21.96 17.56
C ARG A 127 7.11 -20.77 16.62
N LYS A 128 6.03 -20.39 15.94
CA LYS A 128 5.97 -19.30 14.97
C LYS A 128 6.26 -17.97 15.68
N ILE A 129 7.54 -17.61 15.79
CA ILE A 129 7.94 -16.31 16.37
C ILE A 129 8.06 -15.35 15.19
N PRO A 130 7.19 -14.32 15.10
CA PRO A 130 7.17 -13.40 13.96
C PRO A 130 8.52 -12.72 13.70
N PHE A 131 9.31 -12.54 14.76
CA PHE A 131 10.68 -12.03 14.69
C PHE A 131 11.60 -12.84 13.76
N PHE A 132 11.52 -14.16 13.78
CA PHE A 132 12.33 -15.03 12.91
C PHE A 132 11.63 -15.34 11.59
N GLU A 133 10.46 -14.79 11.31
CA GLU A 133 9.72 -15.03 10.07
C GLU A 133 9.58 -13.79 9.20
N TYR A 134 9.48 -12.62 9.82
CA TYR A 134 9.21 -11.37 9.13
C TYR A 134 10.28 -10.34 9.44
N CYS A 135 10.80 -9.75 8.38
CA CYS A 135 11.83 -8.74 8.43
C CYS A 135 11.25 -7.41 7.93
N LEU A 136 11.69 -6.31 8.52
CA LEU A 136 11.20 -4.99 8.13
C LEU A 136 12.22 -4.33 7.22
N PHE A 137 11.80 -3.50 6.28
CA PHE A 137 12.72 -2.70 5.49
C PHE A 137 12.21 -1.28 5.33
N VAL A 138 13.15 -0.37 5.09
CA VAL A 138 12.87 1.03 4.83
C VAL A 138 13.59 1.41 3.56
N ASP A 139 12.83 1.71 2.53
CA ASP A 139 13.35 2.14 1.24
C ASP A 139 13.09 3.63 1.00
N LYS A 140 13.30 4.07 -0.24
CA LYS A 140 13.12 5.46 -0.62
C LYS A 140 11.67 5.90 -0.40
N GLU A 141 10.71 5.06 -0.76
CA GLU A 141 9.28 5.28 -0.63
C GLU A 141 8.88 5.48 0.84
N CYS A 142 9.44 4.68 1.76
CA CYS A 142 9.27 4.91 3.20
C CYS A 142 9.83 6.27 3.67
N LEU A 143 11.00 6.67 3.16
CA LEU A 143 11.63 7.94 3.53
C LEU A 143 10.92 9.16 2.95
N ASP A 144 10.38 9.04 1.74
CA ASP A 144 9.58 10.08 1.08
C ASP A 144 8.23 10.25 1.80
N ALA A 145 7.58 9.14 2.19
CA ALA A 145 6.38 9.16 3.05
C ALA A 145 6.66 9.81 4.41
N PHE A 146 7.82 9.53 5.00
CA PHE A 146 8.24 10.16 6.25
C PHE A 146 8.50 11.66 6.13
N GLU A 147 9.03 12.14 5.00
CA GLU A 147 9.18 13.58 4.77
C GLU A 147 7.82 14.29 4.72
N ALA A 148 6.82 13.69 4.06
CA ALA A 148 5.45 14.20 4.07
C ALA A 148 4.82 14.19 5.48
N PHE A 149 5.11 13.16 6.27
CA PHE A 149 4.75 13.09 7.68
C PHE A 149 5.40 14.23 8.49
N GLU A 150 6.71 14.46 8.37
CA GLU A 150 7.45 15.51 9.07
C GLU A 150 6.94 16.92 8.73
N CYS A 151 6.58 17.17 7.46
CA CYS A 151 6.07 18.45 6.99
C CYS A 151 4.63 18.78 7.45
N SER A 152 3.97 17.87 8.17
CA SER A 152 2.56 18.01 8.58
C SER A 152 2.35 18.01 10.11
N PRO A 153 3.12 18.77 10.92
CA PRO A 153 3.11 18.64 12.39
C PRO A 153 1.85 19.22 13.06
N LEU A 154 1.11 20.08 12.36
CA LEU A 154 -0.11 20.73 12.88
C LEU A 154 -1.39 19.95 12.54
N MET A 155 -1.29 18.87 11.76
CA MET A 155 -2.45 18.06 11.39
C MET A 155 -2.85 17.12 12.53
N HIS A 156 -4.15 16.84 12.63
CA HIS A 156 -4.64 15.81 13.55
C HIS A 156 -4.05 14.44 13.18
N GLU A 157 -3.77 13.59 14.17
CA GLU A 157 -3.04 12.32 13.98
C GLU A 157 -3.70 11.38 12.95
N SER A 158 -5.03 11.42 12.86
CA SER A 158 -5.81 10.65 11.88
C SER A 158 -5.76 11.19 10.44
N GLN A 159 -5.30 12.42 10.24
CA GLN A 159 -5.23 13.11 8.94
C GLN A 159 -3.79 13.26 8.43
N ARG A 160 -2.80 12.99 9.29
CA ARG A 160 -1.39 13.11 8.94
C ARG A 160 -0.99 12.00 7.96
N PRO A 161 -0.23 12.32 6.89
CA PRO A 161 0.31 11.30 5.99
C PRO A 161 1.02 10.21 6.79
N PRO A 162 0.78 8.92 6.54
CA PRO A 162 1.32 7.86 7.36
C PRO A 162 2.83 7.74 7.14
N MET A 163 3.57 7.56 8.23
CA MET A 163 4.90 6.95 8.16
C MET A 163 4.71 5.45 7.86
N ILE A 164 5.45 4.90 6.90
CA ILE A 164 5.29 3.51 6.45
C ILE A 164 6.62 2.76 6.50
N PHE A 165 6.57 1.46 6.71
CA PHE A 165 7.69 0.52 6.58
C PHE A 165 7.26 -0.69 5.74
N GLY A 166 8.20 -1.36 5.08
CA GLY A 166 7.94 -2.62 4.38
C GLY A 166 8.13 -3.82 5.31
N ALA A 167 7.32 -4.86 5.16
CA ALA A 167 7.48 -6.15 5.82
C ALA A 167 7.63 -7.26 4.76
N ILE A 168 8.62 -8.13 4.92
CA ILE A 168 8.93 -9.24 4.01
C ILE A 168 8.75 -10.57 4.76
N ASP A 169 8.10 -11.54 4.12
CA ASP A 169 8.09 -12.94 4.55
C ASP A 169 9.41 -13.61 4.17
N ARG A 170 10.16 -14.05 5.19
CA ARG A 170 11.46 -14.70 5.05
C ARG A 170 11.38 -16.01 4.28
N LEU A 171 10.36 -16.79 4.56
CA LEU A 171 10.22 -18.15 4.04
C LEU A 171 9.35 -18.15 2.78
N TRP A 172 9.26 -17.00 2.11
CA TRP A 172 8.49 -16.90 0.91
C TRP A 172 9.15 -17.63 -0.28
N THR A 173 8.39 -18.47 -0.99
CA THR A 173 8.77 -18.98 -2.31
C THR A 173 7.56 -19.02 -3.24
N PRO A 174 7.78 -18.90 -4.56
CA PRO A 174 6.71 -19.02 -5.56
C PRO A 174 6.03 -20.38 -5.58
N ASP A 175 6.58 -21.41 -4.94
CA ASP A 175 6.06 -22.79 -4.99
C ASP A 175 5.46 -23.25 -3.66
N ARG A 176 5.69 -22.53 -2.56
CA ARG A 176 5.13 -22.88 -1.25
C ARG A 176 3.63 -22.61 -1.22
N ASP A 177 2.92 -23.51 -0.53
CA ASP A 177 1.50 -23.40 -0.23
C ASP A 177 1.32 -22.57 1.05
N TYR A 178 0.69 -21.40 0.94
CA TYR A 178 0.38 -20.50 2.04
C TYR A 178 -1.08 -20.61 2.51
N GLY A 179 -1.80 -21.63 2.06
CA GLY A 179 -3.18 -21.85 2.47
C GLY A 179 -4.20 -21.07 1.62
N SER A 180 -5.04 -20.26 2.26
CA SER A 180 -6.31 -19.75 1.70
C SER A 180 -6.16 -18.78 0.51
N THR A 181 -4.96 -18.25 0.25
CA THR A 181 -4.62 -17.48 -0.95
C THR A 181 -4.45 -18.41 -2.14
N GLY A 182 -5.55 -18.67 -2.85
CA GLY A 182 -5.53 -19.44 -4.09
C GLY A 182 -4.43 -18.97 -5.04
N MET A 183 -3.54 -19.93 -5.36
CA MET A 183 -2.65 -20.16 -6.51
C MET A 183 -2.38 -19.01 -7.50
N ASN A 184 -1.23 -19.08 -8.18
CA ASN A 184 -0.85 -18.39 -9.42
C ASN A 184 -2.06 -18.00 -10.31
N ASN A 185 -2.67 -16.84 -10.04
CA ASN A 185 -3.91 -16.46 -10.71
C ASN A 185 -3.64 -15.75 -12.05
N ARG A 186 -2.37 -15.49 -12.41
CA ARG A 186 -1.88 -14.79 -13.64
C ARG A 186 -2.64 -13.53 -14.06
N GLY A 187 -3.52 -13.01 -13.20
CA GLY A 187 -4.39 -11.87 -13.43
C GLY A 187 -3.87 -10.61 -12.75
N PHE A 188 -2.77 -10.70 -12.01
CA PHE A 188 -2.09 -9.54 -11.42
C PHE A 188 -0.84 -9.21 -12.24
N PRO A 189 -0.56 -7.93 -12.55
CA PRO A 189 0.67 -7.54 -13.25
C PRO A 189 1.91 -8.00 -12.46
N PRO A 190 2.95 -8.57 -13.08
CA PRO A 190 4.12 -9.06 -12.34
C PRO A 190 4.80 -7.94 -11.53
N ILE A 191 5.22 -8.26 -10.30
CA ILE A 191 6.07 -7.43 -9.44
C ILE A 191 7.29 -8.28 -9.09
N GLU A 192 8.49 -7.80 -9.41
CA GLU A 192 9.73 -8.58 -9.24
C GLU A 192 9.59 -10.02 -9.81
N ASP A 193 9.10 -10.11 -11.05
CA ASP A 193 8.81 -11.35 -11.77
C ASP A 193 7.72 -12.25 -11.14
N CYS A 194 6.97 -11.73 -10.16
CA CYS A 194 5.89 -12.43 -9.48
C CYS A 194 4.51 -11.87 -9.81
N ASP A 195 3.70 -12.64 -10.54
CA ASP A 195 2.30 -12.34 -10.89
C ASP A 195 1.29 -12.91 -9.87
N ARG A 196 1.77 -13.40 -8.73
CA ARG A 196 0.92 -13.84 -7.63
C ARG A 196 0.24 -12.66 -6.96
N ARG A 197 -0.89 -12.97 -6.31
CA ARG A 197 -1.55 -12.03 -5.41
C ARG A 197 -0.58 -11.60 -4.32
N PHE A 198 -0.07 -12.57 -3.54
CA PHE A 198 0.97 -12.35 -2.54
C PHE A 198 2.34 -12.40 -3.19
N VAL A 199 3.02 -11.26 -3.23
CA VAL A 199 4.37 -11.11 -3.80
C VAL A 199 5.43 -11.05 -2.70
N ASP A 200 5.21 -11.75 -1.59
CA ASP A 200 6.16 -11.93 -0.48
C ASP A 200 6.36 -10.78 0.50
N TRP A 201 5.89 -9.58 0.14
CA TRP A 201 6.06 -8.39 0.98
C TRP A 201 4.88 -7.42 0.87
N VAL A 202 4.79 -6.48 1.82
CA VAL A 202 3.77 -5.42 1.90
C VAL A 202 4.21 -4.22 2.76
N TYR A 203 3.77 -3.00 2.41
CA TYR A 203 3.94 -1.82 3.28
C TYR A 203 2.86 -1.75 4.37
N HIS A 204 3.28 -1.34 5.57
CA HIS A 204 2.44 -1.11 6.73
C HIS A 204 2.67 0.27 7.34
N ASP A 205 1.65 0.76 8.04
CA ASP A 205 1.73 1.97 8.84
C ASP A 205 2.61 1.73 10.07
N ALA A 206 3.64 2.58 10.24
CA ALA A 206 4.61 2.51 11.32
C ALA A 206 4.01 2.62 12.72
N ARG A 207 2.83 3.23 12.87
CA ARG A 207 2.10 3.30 14.16
C ARG A 207 1.61 1.93 14.63
N ASN A 208 1.47 0.98 13.71
CA ASN A 208 0.90 -0.34 13.97
C ASN A 208 1.95 -1.45 13.99
N ILE A 209 3.25 -1.13 14.02
CA ILE A 209 4.34 -2.12 14.01
C ILE A 209 4.18 -3.19 15.10
N VAL A 210 3.95 -2.79 16.35
CA VAL A 210 3.76 -3.74 17.47
C VAL A 210 2.48 -4.58 17.26
N SER A 211 1.38 -3.93 16.85
CA SER A 211 0.12 -4.61 16.55
C SER A 211 0.25 -5.62 15.39
N LEU A 212 1.06 -5.31 14.38
CA LEU A 212 1.35 -6.19 13.25
C LEU A 212 2.06 -7.45 13.74
N TYR A 213 3.13 -7.32 14.52
CA TYR A 213 3.86 -8.47 15.06
C TYR A 213 2.96 -9.36 15.94
N ASN A 214 2.10 -8.75 16.78
CA ASN A 214 1.12 -9.50 17.56
C ASN A 214 0.16 -10.31 16.67
N LYS A 215 -0.30 -9.72 15.55
CA LYS A 215 -1.15 -10.44 14.58
C LYS A 215 -0.40 -11.57 13.88
N LEU A 216 0.84 -11.34 13.47
CA LEU A 216 1.66 -12.30 12.74
C LEU A 216 2.07 -13.53 13.57
N GLN A 217 1.89 -13.47 14.90
CA GLN A 217 2.05 -14.64 15.77
C GLN A 217 1.02 -15.73 15.44
N VAL A 218 -0.17 -15.34 14.98
CA VAL A 218 -1.28 -16.26 14.69
C VAL A 218 -1.60 -16.29 13.19
N LEU A 219 -1.46 -15.15 12.50
CA LEU A 219 -1.78 -14.98 11.08
C LEU A 219 -0.52 -15.02 10.20
N TYR A 220 -0.69 -15.25 8.91
CA TYR A 220 0.36 -15.07 7.91
C TYR A 220 0.25 -13.69 7.27
N LEU A 221 1.37 -13.17 6.75
CA LEU A 221 1.39 -11.89 6.05
C LEU A 221 0.48 -11.87 4.81
N ASP A 222 0.20 -13.04 4.25
CA ASP A 222 -0.60 -13.23 3.04
C ASP A 222 -2.09 -13.48 3.29
N ASP A 223 -2.57 -13.39 4.54
CA ASP A 223 -3.99 -13.60 4.86
C ASP A 223 -4.89 -12.75 3.95
N LEU A 224 -5.83 -13.40 3.24
CA LEU A 224 -6.75 -12.77 2.27
C LEU A 224 -7.50 -11.55 2.80
N THR A 225 -7.73 -11.48 4.11
CA THR A 225 -8.45 -10.37 4.75
C THR A 225 -7.52 -9.21 5.13
N ALA A 226 -6.22 -9.47 5.29
CA ALA A 226 -5.24 -8.48 5.75
C ALA A 226 -4.28 -8.01 4.65
N TYR A 227 -4.00 -8.87 3.66
CA TYR A 227 -2.99 -8.60 2.65
C TYR A 227 -3.46 -7.60 1.58
N ARG A 228 -2.61 -6.61 1.31
CA ARG A 228 -2.79 -5.63 0.25
C ARG A 228 -1.52 -5.61 -0.61
N ARG A 229 -1.62 -6.12 -1.84
CA ARG A 229 -0.48 -6.26 -2.77
C ARG A 229 0.28 -4.95 -3.00
N PRO A 230 1.61 -4.88 -2.82
CA PRO A 230 2.43 -3.70 -3.15
C PRO A 230 2.25 -3.15 -4.58
N PRO A 231 2.54 -1.86 -4.80
CA PRO A 231 2.38 -0.80 -3.81
C PRO A 231 0.87 -0.58 -3.61
N ALA A 232 0.24 -1.31 -2.68
CA ALA A 232 -1.11 -1.01 -2.27
C ALA A 232 -1.07 0.14 -1.27
N ILE A 233 -0.83 1.32 -1.80
CA ILE A 233 -1.12 2.53 -1.05
C ILE A 233 -2.11 3.30 -1.93
N GLU A 234 -3.37 3.24 -1.49
CA GLU A 234 -4.52 4.07 -1.86
C GLU A 234 -5.43 3.64 -3.02
N PHE A 235 -4.98 3.08 -4.16
CA PHE A 235 -5.92 2.81 -5.29
C PHE A 235 -6.98 1.73 -5.01
N GLN A 236 -6.59 0.57 -4.47
CA GLN A 236 -7.57 -0.49 -4.11
C GLN A 236 -8.48 -0.07 -2.95
N HIS A 237 -7.97 0.78 -2.06
CA HIS A 237 -8.77 1.40 -1.00
C HIS A 237 -9.78 2.39 -1.62
N TRP A 238 -9.36 3.15 -2.63
CA TRP A 238 -10.24 4.06 -3.37
C TRP A 238 -11.36 3.33 -4.10
N LEU A 239 -11.04 2.18 -4.72
CA LEU A 239 -12.03 1.35 -5.41
C LEU A 239 -13.05 0.70 -4.46
N SER A 240 -12.66 0.37 -3.22
CA SER A 240 -13.49 -0.42 -2.31
C SER A 240 -14.23 0.41 -1.25
N LYS A 241 -13.78 1.64 -0.96
CA LYS A 241 -14.37 2.50 0.07
C LYS A 241 -15.10 3.69 -0.57
N SER A 242 -16.36 3.88 -0.20
CA SER A 242 -17.11 5.09 -0.53
C SER A 242 -16.45 6.33 0.10
N ASP A 243 -16.60 7.48 -0.54
CA ASP A 243 -16.11 8.78 -0.06
C ASP A 243 -14.59 8.88 0.03
N SER A 244 -13.90 8.04 -0.72
CA SER A 244 -12.45 8.05 -0.79
C SER A 244 -11.96 9.01 -1.88
N LYS A 245 -10.90 9.73 -1.59
CA LYS A 245 -10.40 10.80 -2.44
C LYS A 245 -8.93 10.55 -2.76
N LEU A 246 -8.65 10.36 -4.04
CA LEU A 246 -7.34 10.05 -4.56
C LEU A 246 -6.82 11.22 -5.40
N TRP A 247 -5.59 11.65 -5.15
CA TRP A 247 -4.93 12.66 -5.96
C TRP A 247 -3.64 12.14 -6.55
N LEU A 248 -3.63 11.84 -7.84
CA LEU A 248 -2.45 11.37 -8.56
C LEU A 248 -1.72 12.54 -9.21
N LYS A 249 -0.49 12.80 -8.77
CA LYS A 249 0.31 13.95 -9.20
C LYS A 249 1.58 13.48 -9.90
N GLY A 250 2.01 14.18 -10.93
CA GLY A 250 3.25 13.83 -11.63
C GLY A 250 3.67 14.85 -12.68
N ILE A 251 4.92 14.77 -13.12
CA ILE A 251 5.48 15.68 -14.13
C ILE A 251 4.75 15.57 -15.49
N PRO A 252 4.81 16.60 -16.36
CA PRO A 252 4.38 16.44 -17.75
C PRO A 252 5.09 15.23 -18.39
N GLY A 253 4.33 14.37 -19.07
CA GLY A 253 4.89 13.15 -19.68
C GLY A 253 4.85 11.89 -18.81
N ALA A 254 4.64 11.99 -17.48
CA ALA A 254 4.63 10.84 -16.57
C ALA A 254 3.46 9.83 -16.75
N GLY A 255 2.73 9.86 -17.86
CA GLY A 255 1.66 8.89 -18.12
C GLY A 255 0.35 9.10 -17.38
N LYS A 256 0.11 10.26 -16.73
CA LYS A 256 -1.16 10.59 -16.04
C LYS A 256 -2.42 10.19 -16.81
N THR A 257 -2.56 10.63 -18.06
CA THR A 257 -3.74 10.34 -18.87
C THR A 257 -3.88 8.85 -19.19
N VAL A 258 -2.77 8.13 -19.37
CA VAL A 258 -2.78 6.67 -19.55
C VAL A 258 -3.24 5.99 -18.26
N LEU A 259 -2.74 6.43 -17.10
CA LEU A 259 -3.16 5.91 -15.80
C LEU A 259 -4.63 6.24 -15.50
N ALA A 260 -5.10 7.43 -15.85
CA ALA A 260 -6.51 7.81 -15.75
C ALA A 260 -7.40 6.87 -16.56
N ALA A 261 -7.00 6.50 -17.77
CA ALA A 261 -7.73 5.52 -18.58
C ALA A 261 -7.82 4.17 -17.87
N SER A 262 -6.71 3.66 -17.31
CA SER A 262 -6.71 2.41 -16.53
C SER A 262 -7.60 2.48 -15.28
N ILE A 263 -7.63 3.63 -14.60
CA ILE A 263 -8.52 3.86 -13.45
C ILE A 263 -10.00 3.84 -13.90
N ILE A 264 -10.30 4.49 -15.02
CA ILE A 264 -11.65 4.53 -15.59
C ILE A 264 -12.09 3.11 -15.97
N GLU A 265 -11.25 2.32 -16.62
CA GLU A 265 -11.55 0.92 -16.97
C GLU A 265 -11.87 0.11 -15.71
N ALA A 266 -11.03 0.18 -14.67
CA ALA A 266 -11.25 -0.53 -13.42
C ALA A 266 -12.51 -0.07 -12.66
N ALA A 267 -12.90 1.20 -12.78
CA ALA A 267 -14.13 1.74 -12.21
C ALA A 267 -15.38 1.29 -13.01
N LEU A 268 -15.30 1.29 -14.34
CA LEU A 268 -16.36 0.83 -15.24
C LEU A 268 -16.66 -0.66 -15.03
N GLU A 269 -15.65 -1.49 -14.78
CA GLU A 269 -15.84 -2.91 -14.43
C GLU A 269 -16.67 -3.13 -13.15
N ARG A 270 -16.69 -2.16 -12.24
CA ARG A 270 -17.48 -2.18 -11.00
C ARG A 270 -18.79 -1.39 -11.12
N SER A 271 -19.06 -0.81 -12.29
CA SER A 271 -20.19 0.07 -12.49
C SER A 271 -21.50 -0.71 -12.47
N THR A 272 -22.47 -0.19 -11.74
CA THR A 272 -23.84 -0.70 -11.69
C THR A 272 -24.81 0.47 -11.73
N GLU A 273 -26.12 0.21 -11.86
CA GLU A 273 -27.15 1.26 -11.79
C GLU A 273 -27.14 2.02 -10.44
N SER A 274 -26.71 1.36 -9.36
CA SER A 274 -26.53 1.97 -8.03
C SER A 274 -25.14 2.59 -7.81
N THR A 275 -24.16 2.23 -8.65
CA THR A 275 -22.76 2.65 -8.56
C THR A 275 -22.24 3.14 -9.92
N PRO A 276 -22.67 4.32 -10.40
CA PRO A 276 -22.26 4.83 -11.69
C PRO A 276 -20.80 5.28 -11.70
N THR A 277 -20.24 5.33 -12.90
CA THR A 277 -18.92 5.91 -13.17
C THR A 277 -19.08 7.10 -14.11
N ALA A 278 -18.50 8.24 -13.77
CA ALA A 278 -18.41 9.40 -14.66
C ALA A 278 -16.99 9.94 -14.66
N PHE A 279 -16.54 10.42 -15.82
CA PHE A 279 -15.17 10.88 -15.99
C PHE A 279 -15.05 12.05 -16.95
N PHE A 280 -13.98 12.82 -16.82
CA PHE A 280 -13.72 13.94 -17.72
C PHE A 280 -12.21 14.16 -17.91
N PHE A 281 -11.81 14.41 -19.16
CA PHE A 281 -10.43 14.73 -19.52
C PHE A 281 -10.31 16.22 -19.86
N CYS A 282 -9.47 16.95 -19.13
CA CYS A 282 -9.10 18.30 -19.52
C CYS A 282 -7.95 18.27 -20.53
N ASP A 283 -8.18 18.87 -21.70
CA ASP A 283 -7.13 19.13 -22.68
C ASP A 283 -6.64 20.58 -22.52
N TYR A 284 -5.35 20.75 -22.22
CA TYR A 284 -4.74 22.07 -22.13
C TYR A 284 -4.84 22.88 -23.44
N LYS A 285 -4.98 22.19 -24.59
CA LYS A 285 -5.15 22.81 -25.90
C LYS A 285 -6.59 23.27 -26.16
N ASP A 286 -7.56 22.70 -25.46
CA ASP A 286 -8.97 23.05 -25.59
C ASP A 286 -9.47 23.77 -24.35
N THR A 287 -9.50 25.10 -24.41
CA THR A 287 -9.96 25.96 -23.31
C THR A 287 -11.38 25.66 -22.86
N ARG A 288 -12.22 25.02 -23.70
CA ARG A 288 -13.58 24.63 -23.31
C ARG A 288 -13.58 23.52 -22.28
N THR A 289 -12.58 22.64 -22.29
CA THR A 289 -12.45 21.56 -21.32
C THR A 289 -11.96 22.05 -19.95
N GLN A 290 -11.53 23.30 -19.86
CA GLN A 290 -11.08 23.95 -18.62
C GLN A 290 -12.19 24.78 -17.95
N VAL A 291 -13.36 24.88 -18.58
CA VAL A 291 -14.52 25.58 -18.03
C VAL A 291 -15.23 24.66 -17.04
N VAL A 292 -15.29 25.05 -15.77
CA VAL A 292 -15.88 24.26 -14.69
C VAL A 292 -17.32 23.83 -15.01
N GLU A 293 -18.12 24.71 -15.60
CA GLU A 293 -19.49 24.41 -16.01
C GLU A 293 -19.56 23.29 -17.06
N ASN A 294 -18.59 23.20 -17.96
CA ASN A 294 -18.53 22.13 -18.96
C ASN A 294 -18.14 20.80 -18.32
N ILE A 295 -17.21 20.81 -17.35
CA ILE A 295 -16.82 19.62 -16.61
C ILE A 295 -18.02 19.09 -15.81
N LEU A 296 -18.64 19.96 -14.99
CA LEU A 296 -19.79 19.58 -14.17
C LEU A 296 -20.99 19.14 -15.04
N GLY A 297 -21.24 19.84 -16.15
CA GLY A 297 -22.30 19.47 -17.08
C GLY A 297 -22.07 18.11 -17.75
N ALA A 298 -20.84 17.80 -18.13
CA ALA A 298 -20.48 16.51 -18.71
C ALA A 298 -20.60 15.36 -17.70
N LEU A 299 -20.21 15.58 -16.45
CA LEU A 299 -20.40 14.59 -15.38
C LEU A 299 -21.89 14.37 -15.09
N ALA A 300 -22.68 15.44 -15.00
CA ALA A 300 -24.12 15.33 -14.80
C ALA A 300 -24.80 14.57 -15.96
N TYR A 301 -24.39 14.83 -17.21
CA TYR A 301 -24.86 14.10 -18.37
C TYR A 301 -24.53 12.60 -18.28
N GLN A 302 -23.29 12.24 -17.93
CA GLN A 302 -22.88 10.85 -17.81
C GLN A 302 -23.63 10.11 -16.69
N LEU A 303 -23.91 10.77 -15.55
CA LEU A 303 -24.74 10.18 -14.50
C LEU A 303 -26.20 10.02 -14.97
N ALA A 304 -26.76 11.02 -15.66
CA ALA A 304 -28.12 11.00 -16.16
C ALA A 304 -28.41 9.82 -17.10
N ILE A 305 -27.48 9.50 -18.01
CA ILE A 305 -27.68 8.38 -18.95
C ILE A 305 -27.59 6.99 -18.30
N GLN A 306 -27.14 6.92 -17.03
CA GLN A 306 -26.99 5.66 -16.29
C GLN A 306 -28.18 5.34 -15.38
N LYS A 307 -29.08 6.29 -15.12
CA LYS A 307 -30.26 6.09 -14.25
C LYS A 307 -31.40 7.02 -14.61
N GLU A 308 -32.60 6.46 -14.77
CA GLU A 308 -33.80 7.19 -15.18
C GLU A 308 -34.16 8.35 -14.22
N ASP A 309 -34.00 8.16 -12.92
CA ASP A 309 -34.26 9.22 -11.93
C ASP A 309 -33.26 10.38 -12.04
N ALA A 310 -31.99 10.07 -12.36
CA ALA A 310 -30.99 11.08 -12.63
C ALA A 310 -31.29 11.83 -13.93
N PHE A 311 -31.74 11.12 -14.98
CA PHE A 311 -32.20 11.72 -16.23
C PHE A 311 -33.32 12.75 -15.99
N LYS A 312 -34.35 12.38 -15.24
CA LYS A 312 -35.45 13.29 -14.88
C LYS A 312 -34.99 14.53 -14.09
N MET A 313 -33.96 14.39 -13.25
CA MET A 313 -33.37 15.55 -12.56
C MET A 313 -32.68 16.50 -13.53
N LEU A 314 -31.92 15.97 -14.49
CA LEU A 314 -31.25 16.76 -15.51
C LEU A 314 -32.24 17.41 -16.48
N GLU A 315 -33.31 16.70 -16.87
CA GLU A 315 -34.41 17.21 -17.69
C GLU A 315 -35.10 18.40 -17.04
N ARG A 316 -35.49 18.29 -15.76
CA ARG A 316 -36.07 19.40 -15.00
C ARG A 316 -35.13 20.61 -14.92
N TYR A 317 -33.84 20.37 -14.71
CA TYR A 317 -32.86 21.45 -14.68
C TYR A 317 -32.74 22.14 -16.05
N TYR A 318 -32.82 21.38 -17.13
CA TYR A 318 -32.83 21.93 -18.49
C TYR A 318 -34.09 22.77 -18.76
N GLU A 319 -35.28 22.31 -18.34
CA GLU A 319 -36.53 23.06 -18.47
C GLU A 319 -36.50 24.38 -17.67
N GLU A 320 -35.91 24.38 -16.47
CA GLU A 320 -35.71 25.60 -15.66
C GLU A 320 -34.82 26.64 -16.36
N LEU A 321 -33.83 26.18 -17.13
CA LEU A 321 -32.95 27.03 -17.92
C LEU A 321 -33.59 27.47 -19.25
N ASN A 322 -34.52 26.69 -19.79
CA ASN A 322 -35.18 26.92 -21.07
C ASN A 322 -36.72 27.05 -20.93
N PRO A 323 -37.21 28.08 -20.21
CA PRO A 323 -38.64 28.26 -20.03
C PRO A 323 -39.32 28.57 -21.36
N GLY A 324 -40.44 27.91 -21.68
CA GLY A 324 -41.14 28.09 -22.95
C GLY A 324 -41.59 29.53 -23.28
N ASN A 325 -41.67 30.40 -22.26
CA ASN A 325 -42.07 31.82 -22.40
C ASN A 325 -40.94 32.81 -22.03
N GLY A 326 -39.67 32.37 -21.96
CA GLY A 326 -38.54 33.23 -21.57
C GLY A 326 -37.28 32.97 -22.39
N LEU A 327 -36.26 33.81 -22.19
CA LEU A 327 -34.95 33.61 -22.82
C LEU A 327 -34.21 32.45 -22.12
N PRO A 328 -33.54 31.56 -22.89
CA PRO A 328 -32.64 30.56 -22.34
C PRO A 328 -31.60 31.19 -21.42
N LYS A 329 -31.43 30.60 -20.24
CA LYS A 329 -30.41 30.96 -19.27
C LYS A 329 -29.21 30.04 -19.43
N GLN A 330 -28.01 30.58 -19.28
CA GLN A 330 -26.83 29.75 -19.15
C GLN A 330 -26.86 29.00 -17.82
N SER A 331 -26.39 27.75 -17.83
CA SER A 331 -26.13 27.02 -16.61
C SER A 331 -25.06 27.77 -15.81
N SER A 332 -25.25 27.83 -14.49
CA SER A 332 -24.25 28.41 -13.59
C SER A 332 -23.55 27.30 -12.83
N ARG A 333 -22.27 27.51 -12.49
CA ARG A 333 -21.52 26.62 -11.60
C ARG A 333 -22.33 26.16 -10.39
N LYS A 334 -22.90 27.10 -9.62
CA LYS A 334 -23.71 26.78 -8.42
C LYS A 334 -24.94 25.93 -8.73
N GLY A 335 -25.56 26.14 -9.89
CA GLY A 335 -26.71 25.34 -10.33
C GLY A 335 -26.31 23.90 -10.63
N LEU A 336 -25.19 23.72 -11.34
CA LEU A 336 -24.65 22.40 -11.68
C LEU A 336 -24.11 21.65 -10.44
N GLU A 337 -23.40 22.33 -9.53
CA GLU A 337 -22.98 21.78 -8.24
C GLU A 337 -24.20 21.26 -7.45
N LYS A 338 -25.28 22.06 -7.40
CA LYS A 338 -26.53 21.67 -6.73
C LYS A 338 -27.23 20.50 -7.42
N LEU A 339 -27.22 20.44 -8.76
CA LEU A 339 -27.79 19.33 -9.52
C LEU A 339 -27.01 18.05 -9.26
N LEU A 340 -25.69 18.07 -9.44
CA LEU A 340 -24.80 16.94 -9.17
C LEU A 340 -24.97 16.43 -7.74
N GLY A 341 -24.94 17.31 -6.74
CA GLY A 341 -25.15 16.93 -5.35
C GLY A 341 -26.52 16.30 -5.06
N LYS A 342 -27.56 16.55 -5.88
CA LYS A 342 -28.84 15.83 -5.80
C LYS A 342 -28.79 14.48 -6.49
N MET A 343 -28.16 14.41 -7.67
CA MET A 343 -28.01 13.16 -8.43
C MET A 343 -27.16 12.15 -7.64
N LEU A 344 -26.06 12.58 -7.05
CA LEU A 344 -25.17 11.71 -6.27
C LEU A 344 -25.87 11.08 -5.05
N LYS A 345 -26.87 11.77 -4.46
CA LYS A 345 -27.66 11.26 -3.33
C LYS A 345 -28.64 10.14 -3.67
N ILE A 346 -28.91 9.89 -4.96
CA ILE A 346 -29.79 8.78 -5.38
C ILE A 346 -29.02 7.51 -5.72
N TYR A 347 -27.69 7.56 -5.64
CA TYR A 347 -26.81 6.41 -5.82
C TYR A 347 -26.28 5.96 -4.45
N ASP A 348 -25.98 4.67 -4.34
CA ASP A 348 -25.35 4.12 -3.13
C ASP A 348 -23.88 4.55 -3.08
N HIS A 349 -23.27 4.67 -4.25
CA HIS A 349 -21.89 5.10 -4.44
C HIS A 349 -21.69 5.69 -5.84
N ALA A 350 -20.65 6.48 -6.10
CA ALA A 350 -20.31 6.96 -7.43
C ALA A 350 -18.80 7.18 -7.58
N TYR A 351 -18.25 6.82 -8.74
CA TYR A 351 -16.87 7.10 -9.12
C TYR A 351 -16.80 8.33 -10.02
N LEU A 352 -16.12 9.39 -9.59
CA LEU A 352 -15.81 10.56 -10.40
C LEU A 352 -14.31 10.64 -10.68
N ILE A 353 -13.91 10.54 -11.94
CA ILE A 353 -12.50 10.62 -12.35
C ILE A 353 -12.29 11.87 -13.20
N VAL A 354 -11.45 12.79 -12.75
CA VAL A 354 -11.15 14.01 -13.53
C VAL A 354 -9.66 14.19 -13.71
N ASP A 355 -9.24 14.16 -14.98
CA ASP A 355 -7.92 14.61 -15.37
C ASP A 355 -7.95 16.15 -15.38
N VAL A 356 -7.50 16.72 -14.25
CA VAL A 356 -7.34 18.13 -13.85
C VAL A 356 -8.54 18.85 -13.18
N LEU A 357 -8.27 19.30 -11.94
CA LEU A 357 -8.99 20.11 -10.92
C LEU A 357 -10.54 20.22 -10.96
N MET A 358 -11.20 19.58 -9.98
CA MET A 358 -12.57 19.90 -9.55
C MET A 358 -12.66 20.11 -8.03
N LYS A 359 -13.74 20.76 -7.57
CA LYS A 359 -14.11 20.87 -6.14
C LYS A 359 -15.33 20.03 -5.81
N ASP A 360 -15.44 19.79 -4.50
CA ASP A 360 -16.02 18.61 -3.84
C ASP A 360 -17.56 18.56 -3.70
N SER A 361 -18.08 17.35 -3.42
CA SER A 361 -19.46 17.05 -3.00
C SER A 361 -19.49 15.78 -2.14
N ASP A 362 -20.39 15.73 -1.15
CA ASP A 362 -20.51 14.59 -0.22
C ASP A 362 -21.03 13.31 -0.91
N ASN A 363 -20.59 12.14 -0.42
CA ASN A 363 -21.00 10.79 -0.83
C ASN A 363 -20.37 10.22 -2.15
N VAL A 364 -19.10 10.57 -2.46
CA VAL A 364 -18.46 10.29 -3.76
C VAL A 364 -17.00 9.84 -3.63
N SER A 365 -16.60 8.82 -4.39
CA SER A 365 -15.17 8.52 -4.59
C SER A 365 -14.62 9.32 -5.76
N ILE A 366 -13.63 10.17 -5.49
CA ILE A 366 -13.06 11.10 -6.49
C ILE A 366 -11.59 10.76 -6.75
N ALA A 367 -11.21 10.56 -8.01
CA ALA A 367 -9.82 10.49 -8.43
C ALA A 367 -9.48 11.74 -9.26
N LEU A 368 -8.53 12.55 -8.78
CA LEU A 368 -8.02 13.72 -9.47
C LEU A 368 -6.60 13.45 -9.97
N LEU A 369 -6.33 13.80 -11.23
CA LEU A 369 -4.98 13.75 -11.78
C LEU A 369 -4.49 15.15 -12.11
N SER A 370 -3.28 15.52 -11.72
CA SER A 370 -2.75 16.86 -12.00
C SER A 370 -1.23 16.92 -12.05
N ARG A 371 -0.71 18.08 -12.47
CA ARG A 371 0.67 18.44 -12.17
C ARG A 371 0.84 18.68 -10.67
N ASP A 372 2.07 18.54 -10.21
CA ASP A 372 2.42 18.82 -8.82
C ASP A 372 2.76 20.30 -8.63
N GLU A 373 1.74 21.15 -8.70
CA GLU A 373 1.85 22.62 -8.59
C GLU A 373 1.44 23.10 -7.18
N TYR A 374 2.04 24.19 -6.70
CA TYR A 374 1.84 24.68 -5.34
C TYR A 374 0.37 25.00 -5.04
N GLU A 375 -0.29 25.69 -5.97
CA GLU A 375 -1.69 26.11 -5.85
C GLU A 375 -2.62 24.90 -5.76
N ILE A 376 -2.27 23.78 -6.40
CA ILE A 376 -3.03 22.53 -6.38
C ILE A 376 -2.79 21.77 -5.07
N ARG A 377 -1.53 21.73 -4.59
CA ARG A 377 -1.19 21.16 -3.27
C ARG A 377 -2.00 21.81 -2.17
N GLU A 378 -2.02 23.16 -2.11
CA GLU A 378 -2.79 23.88 -1.08
C GLU A 378 -4.28 23.56 -1.10
N LEU A 379 -4.84 23.29 -2.28
CA LEU A 379 -6.27 23.00 -2.45
C LEU A 379 -6.65 21.57 -2.11
N LEU A 380 -5.77 20.59 -2.37
CA LEU A 380 -6.14 19.17 -2.35
C LEU A 380 -5.52 18.38 -1.19
N GLN A 381 -4.36 18.80 -0.67
CA GLN A 381 -3.58 18.00 0.28
C GLN A 381 -4.30 17.71 1.62
N SER A 382 -5.31 18.51 1.99
CA SER A 382 -6.07 18.29 3.22
C SER A 382 -7.14 17.20 3.08
N ASP A 383 -7.65 17.01 1.86
CA ASP A 383 -8.88 16.27 1.62
C ASP A 383 -8.65 15.04 0.71
N PHE A 384 -7.53 15.00 -0.02
CA PHE A 384 -7.17 13.93 -0.96
C PHE A 384 -5.89 13.23 -0.54
N THR A 385 -5.83 11.91 -0.75
CA THR A 385 -4.60 11.15 -0.53
C THR A 385 -3.69 11.24 -1.76
N PRO A 386 -2.45 11.76 -1.63
CA PRO A 386 -1.59 12.04 -2.77
C PRO A 386 -0.73 10.83 -3.18
N ILE A 387 -0.81 10.43 -4.44
CA ILE A 387 0.08 9.45 -5.09
C ILE A 387 0.96 10.16 -6.11
N GLU A 388 2.29 10.00 -6.01
CA GLU A 388 3.21 10.44 -7.06
C GLU A 388 3.28 9.41 -8.20
N ILE A 389 3.08 9.87 -9.43
CA ILE A 389 3.31 9.09 -10.64
C ILE A 389 4.69 9.40 -11.17
N ALA A 390 5.57 8.41 -11.11
CA ALA A 390 6.88 8.42 -11.73
C ALA A 390 7.20 7.02 -12.26
N ALA A 391 7.73 6.92 -13.48
CA ALA A 391 8.20 5.65 -14.00
C ALA A 391 9.48 5.22 -13.26
N HIS A 392 9.55 3.97 -12.81
CA HIS A 392 10.77 3.44 -12.21
C HIS A 392 11.83 3.23 -13.29
N LYS A 393 13.11 3.28 -12.88
CA LYS A 393 14.23 3.08 -13.81
C LYS A 393 14.15 1.72 -14.52
N SER A 394 13.66 0.69 -13.85
CA SER A 394 13.39 -0.64 -14.42
C SER A 394 12.41 -0.55 -15.58
N ASP A 395 11.28 0.11 -15.38
CA ASP A 395 10.19 0.22 -16.35
C ASP A 395 10.64 0.99 -17.59
N ILE A 396 11.39 2.09 -17.37
CA ILE A 396 12.02 2.87 -18.45
C ILE A 396 13.02 2.00 -19.21
N THR A 397 13.82 1.20 -18.50
CA THR A 397 14.81 0.31 -19.12
C THR A 397 14.13 -0.75 -19.99
N GLU A 398 13.08 -1.38 -19.49
CA GLU A 398 12.30 -2.38 -20.21
C GLU A 398 11.64 -1.76 -21.45
N TYR A 399 10.92 -0.65 -21.27
CA TYR A 399 10.23 0.05 -22.36
C TYR A 399 11.21 0.51 -23.45
N VAL A 400 12.30 1.18 -23.07
CA VAL A 400 13.31 1.68 -24.02
C VAL A 400 13.97 0.53 -24.78
N THR A 401 14.27 -0.57 -24.09
CA THR A 401 14.88 -1.75 -24.72
C THR A 401 13.93 -2.37 -25.73
N ALA A 402 12.67 -2.62 -25.32
CA ALA A 402 11.65 -3.19 -26.18
C ALA A 402 11.34 -2.30 -27.41
N GLU A 403 11.21 -0.99 -27.20
CA GLU A 403 10.90 -0.03 -28.26
C GLU A 403 12.07 0.10 -29.27
N ILE A 404 13.32 0.09 -28.78
CA ILE A 404 14.50 0.09 -29.67
C ILE A 404 14.56 -1.19 -30.50
N GLU A 405 14.30 -2.34 -29.90
CA GLU A 405 14.27 -3.62 -30.60
C GLU A 405 13.16 -3.69 -31.64
N GLU A 406 11.97 -3.22 -31.29
CA GLU A 406 10.82 -3.14 -32.19
C GLU A 406 11.09 -2.20 -33.37
N ARG A 407 11.73 -1.04 -33.15
CA ARG A 407 12.11 -0.12 -34.23
C ARG A 407 13.19 -0.68 -35.14
N ILE A 408 14.12 -1.47 -34.62
CA ILE A 408 15.10 -2.21 -35.43
C ILE A 408 14.37 -3.27 -36.27
N ARG A 409 13.50 -4.07 -35.65
CA ARG A 409 12.71 -5.12 -36.30
C ARG A 409 11.85 -4.57 -37.43
N THR A 410 11.19 -3.42 -37.20
CA THR A 410 10.34 -2.72 -38.18
C THR A 410 11.12 -1.85 -39.17
N ARG A 411 12.46 -1.85 -39.11
CA ARG A 411 13.36 -1.03 -39.94
C ARG A 411 13.10 0.48 -39.85
N ARG A 412 12.50 0.94 -38.75
CA ARG A 412 12.36 2.37 -38.41
C ARG A 412 13.62 2.94 -37.78
N LEU A 413 14.52 2.08 -37.32
CA LEU A 413 15.82 2.43 -36.76
C LEU A 413 16.87 1.43 -37.29
N CYS A 414 18.01 1.91 -37.77
CA CYS A 414 19.12 1.07 -38.22
C CYS A 414 20.35 1.39 -37.39
N ILE A 415 20.77 0.45 -36.54
CA ILE A 415 21.98 0.56 -35.70
C ILE A 415 22.91 -0.59 -36.09
N TYR A 416 24.16 -0.26 -36.42
CA TYR A 416 25.13 -1.22 -36.97
C TYR A 416 26.14 -1.74 -35.93
N GLY A 417 26.08 -1.30 -34.67
CA GLY A 417 26.97 -1.74 -33.59
C GLY A 417 26.26 -1.90 -32.25
N SER A 418 26.59 -2.96 -31.50
CA SER A 418 26.04 -3.25 -30.17
C SER A 418 26.35 -2.16 -29.16
N ASP A 419 27.54 -1.57 -29.26
CA ASP A 419 28.05 -0.59 -28.29
C ASP A 419 27.24 0.71 -28.39
N LEU A 420 26.93 1.15 -29.62
CA LEU A 420 26.06 2.29 -29.88
C LEU A 420 24.61 2.03 -29.44
N LYS A 421 24.11 0.79 -29.55
CA LYS A 421 22.78 0.41 -29.01
C LYS A 421 22.77 0.60 -27.48
N GLY A 422 23.81 0.13 -26.80
CA GLY A 422 23.97 0.30 -25.35
C GLY A 422 24.02 1.76 -24.92
N GLU A 423 24.85 2.57 -25.59
CA GLU A 423 24.97 4.01 -25.31
C GLU A 423 23.64 4.76 -25.51
N ILE A 424 22.88 4.44 -26.55
CA ILE A 424 21.56 5.05 -26.79
C ILE A 424 20.57 4.65 -25.68
N ILE A 425 20.52 3.37 -25.30
CA ILE A 425 19.65 2.88 -24.22
C ILE A 425 19.99 3.60 -22.90
N GLU A 426 21.27 3.62 -22.50
CA GLU A 426 21.71 4.32 -21.29
C GLU A 426 21.41 5.83 -21.34
N GLY A 427 21.68 6.47 -22.48
CA GLY A 427 21.40 7.89 -22.67
C GLY A 427 19.91 8.23 -22.53
N LEU A 428 19.02 7.39 -23.07
CA LEU A 428 17.57 7.56 -22.95
C LEU A 428 17.08 7.30 -21.52
N ILE A 429 17.55 6.23 -20.86
CA ILE A 429 17.19 5.92 -19.47
C ILE A 429 17.63 7.06 -18.54
N HIS A 430 18.86 7.57 -18.72
CA HIS A 430 19.37 8.69 -17.91
C HIS A 430 18.60 10.00 -18.19
N GLY A 431 18.23 10.23 -19.46
CA GLY A 431 17.49 11.42 -19.88
C GLY A 431 16.01 11.45 -19.47
N ALA A 432 15.40 10.28 -19.22
CA ALA A 432 13.96 10.14 -18.98
C ALA A 432 13.47 10.81 -17.69
N LYS A 433 14.27 10.81 -16.61
CA LYS A 433 13.94 11.49 -15.33
C LYS A 433 12.52 11.19 -14.79
N GLY A 434 12.02 9.98 -14.99
CA GLY A 434 10.68 9.55 -14.54
C GLY A 434 9.54 9.76 -15.54
N MET A 435 9.85 10.16 -16.79
CA MET A 435 8.93 10.17 -17.94
C MET A 435 8.91 8.85 -18.69
#